data_AF-A0A259BZ20-F1
#
_entry.id   AF-A0A259BZ20-F1
#
_cell.length_a   1.000
_cell.length_b   1.000
_cell.length_c   1.000
_cell.angle_alpha   90.00
_cell.angle_beta   90.00
_cell.angle_gamma   90.00
#
_symmetry.space_group_name_H-M   'P 1'
#
loop_
_entity.id
_entity.type
_entity.pdbx_description
1 polymer ?
#
loop_
_entity_poly.entity_id
_entity_poly.type
_entity_poly.pdbx_seq_one_letter_code
_entity_poly.pdbx_strand_id
1 'polypeptide(L)'
;PELAAEAKATAVETRAAVAAQMKRPHGGYPDYLDVPAGVAEDHLTLDSLTLLRHDAVPEADALEVLERVRQSLESRHNDRQGFGDWGMLCAYPPFSRRGDLRSKTVFPFRYHNGSDWPWLDGLYAGERLRRGLPGWRYPMVRWWEFCLSQGWMGAVEYFSPPWGRGSLLQGWSSLPAAVALAHRERVLKGDPD
;
A
#
# COMPACT_ATOMS: atom_id res chain seq x y z
N PRO A 1 0.00 18.29 -30.00
CA PRO A 1 -1.49 18.27 -29.93
C PRO A 1 -2.06 16.87 -30.11
N GLU A 2 -1.62 16.16 -31.16
CA GLU A 2 -2.00 14.77 -31.47
C GLU A 2 -1.59 13.79 -30.37
N LEU A 3 -0.31 13.74 -29.99
CA LEU A 3 0.18 12.87 -28.90
C LEU A 3 -0.56 13.06 -27.57
N ALA A 4 -0.98 14.29 -27.25
CA ALA A 4 -1.75 14.55 -26.03
C ALA A 4 -3.19 14.02 -26.11
N ALA A 5 -3.80 14.07 -27.30
CA ALA A 5 -5.12 13.49 -27.53
C ALA A 5 -5.06 11.96 -27.49
N GLU A 6 -4.04 11.36 -28.13
CA GLU A 6 -3.78 9.92 -28.07
C GLU A 6 -3.56 9.45 -26.63
N ALA A 7 -2.68 10.11 -25.88
CA ALA A 7 -2.42 9.76 -24.47
C ALA A 7 -3.70 9.83 -23.62
N LYS A 8 -4.59 10.80 -23.89
CA LYS A 8 -5.87 10.92 -23.21
C LYS A 8 -6.82 9.78 -23.58
N ALA A 9 -6.90 9.41 -24.86
CA ALA A 9 -7.69 8.27 -25.32
C ALA A 9 -7.19 6.96 -24.71
N THR A 10 -5.88 6.71 -24.76
CA THR A 10 -5.24 5.55 -24.14
C THR A 10 -5.50 5.48 -22.65
N ALA A 11 -5.46 6.61 -21.93
CA ALA A 11 -5.78 6.63 -20.51
C ALA A 11 -7.24 6.26 -20.21
N VAL A 12 -8.20 6.67 -21.05
CA VAL A 12 -9.61 6.28 -20.93
C VAL A 12 -9.78 4.78 -21.15
N GLU A 13 -9.21 4.26 -22.23
CA GLU A 13 -9.26 2.83 -22.56
C GLU A 13 -8.59 1.97 -21.49
N THR A 14 -7.43 2.41 -20.98
CA THR A 14 -6.69 1.70 -19.93
C THR A 14 -7.49 1.63 -18.63
N ARG A 15 -8.13 2.73 -18.21
CA ARG A 15 -9.01 2.72 -17.02
C ARG A 15 -10.18 1.76 -17.18
N ALA A 16 -10.80 1.73 -18.36
CA ALA A 16 -11.88 0.80 -18.66
C ALA A 16 -11.40 -0.67 -18.62
N ALA A 17 -10.21 -0.95 -19.17
CA ALA A 17 -9.60 -2.28 -19.13
C ALA A 17 -9.26 -2.72 -17.70
N VAL A 18 -8.66 -1.83 -16.88
CA VAL A 18 -8.37 -2.11 -15.46
C VAL A 18 -9.65 -2.44 -14.70
N ALA A 19 -10.70 -1.63 -14.86
CA ALA A 19 -11.98 -1.88 -14.19
C ALA A 19 -12.60 -3.23 -14.60
N ALA A 20 -12.53 -3.60 -15.89
CA ALA A 20 -13.09 -4.84 -16.40
C ALA A 20 -12.27 -6.10 -16.03
N GLN A 21 -10.94 -6.00 -16.00
CA GLN A 21 -10.06 -7.16 -15.92
C GLN A 21 -9.43 -7.37 -14.54
N MET A 22 -9.20 -6.30 -13.78
CA MET A 22 -8.43 -6.35 -12.54
C MET A 22 -9.31 -6.28 -11.29
N LYS A 23 -10.45 -5.58 -11.34
CA LYS A 23 -11.34 -5.49 -10.17
C LYS A 23 -11.78 -6.89 -9.74
N ARG A 24 -11.64 -7.22 -8.45
CA ARG A 24 -12.08 -8.52 -7.90
C ARG A 24 -13.47 -8.42 -7.25
N PRO A 25 -14.22 -9.52 -7.13
CA PRO A 25 -15.56 -9.51 -6.52
C PRO A 25 -15.57 -9.04 -5.06
N HIS A 26 -14.51 -9.32 -4.31
CA HIS A 26 -14.35 -8.88 -2.92
C HIS A 26 -13.83 -7.44 -2.79
N GLY A 27 -13.78 -6.70 -3.90
CA GLY A 27 -13.18 -5.37 -4.02
C GLY A 27 -11.69 -5.43 -4.38
N GLY A 28 -11.06 -4.28 -4.57
CA GLY A 28 -9.61 -4.20 -4.75
C GLY A 28 -9.09 -4.60 -6.14
N TYR A 29 -7.79 -4.37 -6.31
CA TYR A 29 -7.06 -4.61 -7.55
C TYR A 29 -5.78 -5.39 -7.20
N PRO A 30 -5.56 -6.57 -7.80
CA PRO A 30 -4.35 -7.33 -7.59
C PRO A 30 -3.16 -6.60 -8.24
N ASP A 31 -1.95 -6.93 -7.79
CA ASP A 31 -0.70 -6.46 -8.38
C ASP A 31 -0.46 -7.03 -9.78
N TYR A 32 -1.03 -8.19 -10.11
CA TYR A 32 -0.96 -8.75 -11.45
C TYR A 32 -2.13 -9.68 -11.81
N LEU A 33 -2.29 -9.90 -13.12
CA LEU A 33 -3.13 -10.92 -13.72
C LEU A 33 -2.27 -11.70 -14.73
N ASP A 34 -2.12 -13.00 -14.51
CA ASP A 34 -1.56 -13.92 -15.49
C ASP A 34 -2.60 -14.12 -16.59
N VAL A 35 -2.50 -13.32 -17.66
CA VAL A 35 -3.49 -13.30 -18.76
C VAL A 35 -3.63 -14.67 -19.44
N PRO A 36 -2.53 -15.38 -19.81
CA PRO A 36 -2.64 -16.73 -20.35
C PRO A 36 -3.36 -17.73 -19.44
N ALA A 37 -3.11 -17.69 -18.13
CA ALA A 37 -3.75 -18.59 -17.18
C ALA A 37 -5.13 -18.11 -16.71
N GLY A 38 -5.47 -16.83 -16.90
CA GLY A 38 -6.66 -16.20 -16.35
C GLY A 38 -6.66 -16.11 -14.81
N VAL A 39 -5.49 -16.13 -14.18
CA VAL A 39 -5.33 -16.22 -12.71
C VAL A 39 -4.69 -14.96 -12.17
N ALA A 40 -5.27 -14.41 -11.11
CA ALA A 40 -4.71 -13.30 -10.33
C ALA A 40 -4.49 -13.73 -8.88
N GLU A 41 -3.67 -13.01 -8.14
CA GLU A 41 -3.61 -13.15 -6.68
C GLU A 41 -4.89 -12.62 -6.03
N ASP A 42 -5.31 -13.26 -4.93
CA ASP A 42 -6.50 -12.85 -4.18
C ASP A 42 -6.20 -11.80 -3.10
N HIS A 43 -4.93 -11.56 -2.81
CA HIS A 43 -4.49 -10.61 -1.78
C HIS A 43 -4.83 -9.17 -2.12
N LEU A 44 -4.81 -8.32 -1.09
CA LEU A 44 -4.74 -6.89 -1.25
C LEU A 44 -3.29 -6.44 -1.12
N THR A 45 -2.85 -5.53 -1.99
CA THR A 45 -1.54 -4.90 -1.92
C THR A 45 -1.65 -3.38 -1.81
N LEU A 46 -0.72 -2.74 -1.09
CA LEU A 46 -0.58 -1.28 -1.08
C LEU A 46 -0.12 -0.73 -2.44
N ASP A 47 0.53 -1.52 -3.29
CA ASP A 47 0.92 -1.11 -4.65
C ASP A 47 -0.31 -0.71 -5.49
N SER A 48 -1.48 -1.31 -5.21
CA SER A 48 -2.75 -0.96 -5.86
C SER A 48 -3.16 0.50 -5.63
N LEU A 49 -2.64 1.16 -4.58
CA LEU A 49 -2.90 2.56 -4.29
C LEU A 49 -2.30 3.52 -5.33
N THR A 50 -1.39 3.04 -6.19
CA THR A 50 -0.92 3.80 -7.35
C THR A 50 -2.07 4.12 -8.32
N LEU A 51 -3.05 3.21 -8.45
CA LEU A 51 -4.26 3.47 -9.23
C LEU A 51 -5.07 4.62 -8.61
N LEU A 52 -5.19 4.64 -7.28
CA LEU A 52 -5.95 5.66 -6.57
C LEU A 52 -5.27 7.03 -6.67
N ARG A 53 -3.94 7.08 -6.52
CA ARG A 53 -3.14 8.30 -6.64
C ARG A 53 -3.32 9.02 -7.98
N HIS A 54 -3.61 8.27 -9.04
CA HIS A 54 -3.79 8.79 -10.40
C HIS A 54 -5.25 8.88 -10.84
N ASP A 55 -6.20 8.73 -9.91
CA ASP A 55 -7.64 8.68 -10.18
C ASP A 55 -7.95 7.72 -11.36
N ALA A 56 -7.30 6.55 -11.34
CA ALA A 56 -7.42 5.52 -12.38
C ALA A 56 -8.62 4.57 -12.15
N VAL A 57 -9.33 4.75 -11.03
CA VAL A 57 -10.50 3.97 -10.63
C VAL A 57 -11.61 4.91 -10.16
N PRO A 58 -12.89 4.50 -10.22
CA PRO A 58 -13.98 5.27 -9.66
C PRO A 58 -13.78 5.59 -8.17
N GLU A 59 -14.24 6.76 -7.72
CA GLU A 59 -14.04 7.19 -6.32
C GLU A 59 -14.66 6.23 -5.29
N ALA A 60 -15.82 5.65 -5.60
CA ALA A 60 -16.44 4.64 -4.75
C ALA A 60 -15.53 3.40 -4.56
N ASP A 61 -14.85 2.98 -5.63
CA ASP A 61 -13.92 1.85 -5.59
C ASP A 61 -12.67 2.22 -4.78
N ALA A 62 -12.16 3.44 -4.94
CA ALA A 62 -11.04 3.94 -4.15
C ALA A 62 -11.35 3.91 -2.64
N LEU A 63 -12.54 4.36 -2.23
CA LEU A 63 -12.98 4.33 -0.84
C LEU A 63 -13.09 2.90 -0.30
N GLU A 64 -13.65 1.98 -1.10
CA GLU A 64 -13.72 0.57 -0.74
C GLU A 64 -12.32 -0.04 -0.55
N VAL A 65 -11.38 0.24 -1.45
CA VAL A 65 -9.99 -0.20 -1.31
C VAL A 65 -9.36 0.33 -0.03
N LEU A 66 -9.47 1.63 0.26
CA LEU A 66 -8.86 2.24 1.45
C LEU A 66 -9.41 1.69 2.76
N GLU A 67 -10.69 1.33 2.80
CA GLU A 67 -11.31 0.67 3.95
C GLU A 67 -10.81 -0.76 4.11
N ARG A 68 -10.64 -1.50 3.00
CA ARG A 68 -10.04 -2.84 3.07
C ARG A 68 -8.59 -2.80 3.51
N VAL A 69 -7.80 -1.83 3.04
CA VAL A 69 -6.44 -1.59 3.54
C VAL A 69 -6.46 -1.39 5.05
N ARG A 70 -7.40 -0.57 5.57
CA ARG A 70 -7.55 -0.35 7.01
C ARG A 70 -7.82 -1.67 7.75
N GLN A 71 -8.71 -2.50 7.22
CA GLN A 71 -9.14 -3.73 7.88
C GLN A 71 -8.13 -4.88 7.80
N SER A 72 -7.30 -4.95 6.74
CA SER A 72 -6.43 -6.11 6.49
C SER A 72 -4.94 -5.80 6.49
N LEU A 73 -4.54 -4.57 6.14
CA LEU A 73 -3.13 -4.21 5.99
C LEU A 73 -2.61 -3.33 7.14
N GLU A 74 -3.47 -2.72 7.94
CA GLU A 74 -3.03 -2.18 9.23
C GLU A 74 -2.84 -3.34 10.20
N SER A 75 -1.60 -3.59 10.64
CA SER A 75 -1.32 -4.71 11.55
C SER A 75 -2.12 -4.65 12.86
N ARG A 76 -2.44 -3.44 13.36
CA ARG A 76 -3.35 -3.23 14.51
C ARG A 76 -4.79 -3.75 14.33
N HIS A 77 -5.21 -4.02 13.09
CA HIS A 77 -6.54 -4.53 12.76
C HIS A 77 -6.50 -5.96 12.21
N ASN A 78 -5.31 -6.53 12.04
CA ASN A 78 -5.11 -7.86 11.50
C ASN A 78 -4.50 -8.79 12.55
N ASP A 79 -5.34 -9.40 13.39
CA ASP A 79 -4.86 -10.38 14.38
C ASP A 79 -4.38 -11.69 13.73
N ARG A 80 -4.78 -11.94 12.47
CA ARG A 80 -4.44 -13.18 11.76
C ARG A 80 -2.96 -13.26 11.36
N GLN A 81 -2.22 -12.14 11.33
CA GLN A 81 -0.76 -12.19 11.12
C GLN A 81 0.01 -12.62 12.39
N GLY A 82 -0.56 -12.43 13.59
CA GLY A 82 -0.02 -13.02 14.82
C GLY A 82 1.19 -12.32 15.45
N PHE A 83 1.63 -11.17 14.94
CA PHE A 83 2.78 -10.42 15.46
C PHE A 83 2.41 -9.06 16.08
N GLY A 84 1.13 -8.85 16.39
CA GLY A 84 0.63 -7.63 17.04
C GLY A 84 0.66 -6.40 16.13
N ASP A 85 0.76 -5.21 16.74
CA ASP A 85 0.80 -3.93 16.04
C ASP A 85 2.26 -3.49 15.79
N TRP A 86 2.66 -3.50 14.52
CA TRP A 86 4.01 -3.14 14.10
C TRP A 86 4.07 -2.16 12.92
N GLY A 87 2.95 -1.81 12.30
CA GLY A 87 2.91 -0.98 11.09
C GLY A 87 1.91 -1.47 10.03
N MET A 88 2.31 -1.41 8.77
CA MET A 88 1.52 -1.82 7.61
C MET A 88 2.02 -3.12 7.00
N LEU A 89 1.13 -3.92 6.42
CA LEU A 89 1.49 -5.00 5.51
C LEU A 89 1.42 -4.48 4.08
N CYS A 90 2.49 -4.62 3.29
CA CYS A 90 2.43 -4.25 1.87
C CYS A 90 1.54 -5.18 1.05
N ALA A 91 1.34 -6.42 1.51
CA ALA A 91 0.45 -7.41 0.90
C ALA A 91 -0.14 -8.36 1.96
N TYR A 92 -1.45 -8.64 1.88
CA TYR A 92 -2.10 -9.66 2.70
C TYR A 92 -3.41 -10.18 2.08
N PRO A 93 -3.71 -11.51 2.13
CA PRO A 93 -2.85 -12.60 2.61
C PRO A 93 -1.53 -12.74 1.84
N PRO A 94 -0.58 -13.57 2.31
CA PRO A 94 0.64 -13.83 1.55
C PRO A 94 0.35 -14.40 0.15
N PHE A 95 1.26 -14.14 -0.79
CA PHE A 95 1.16 -14.66 -2.16
C PHE A 95 0.91 -16.16 -2.19
N SER A 96 -0.08 -16.59 -2.99
CA SER A 96 -0.54 -17.97 -3.05
C SER A 96 0.20 -18.81 -4.09
N ARG A 97 0.67 -18.19 -5.18
CA ARG A 97 1.33 -18.88 -6.29
C ARG A 97 2.80 -19.14 -6.01
N ARG A 98 3.10 -20.29 -5.38
CA ARG A 98 4.47 -20.72 -5.07
C ARG A 98 5.44 -20.67 -6.26
N GLY A 99 4.94 -20.94 -7.47
CA GLY A 99 5.72 -20.89 -8.72
C GLY A 99 6.27 -19.50 -9.05
N ASP A 100 5.68 -18.44 -8.50
CA ASP A 100 6.05 -17.04 -8.77
C ASP A 100 6.99 -16.49 -7.68
N LEU A 101 7.16 -17.21 -6.57
CA LEU A 101 7.95 -16.75 -5.42
C LEU A 101 9.44 -17.02 -5.59
N ARG A 102 10.28 -16.04 -5.28
CA ARG A 102 11.75 -16.13 -5.34
C ARG A 102 12.40 -15.48 -4.13
N SER A 103 13.59 -15.96 -3.76
CA SER A 103 14.46 -15.35 -2.75
C SER A 103 13.74 -15.06 -1.42
N LYS A 104 13.75 -13.81 -0.93
CA LYS A 104 13.13 -13.44 0.35
C LYS A 104 11.61 -13.59 0.34
N THR A 105 10.98 -13.34 -0.80
CA THR A 105 9.51 -13.33 -0.99
C THR A 105 8.87 -14.72 -0.83
N VAL A 106 9.65 -15.81 -0.85
CA VAL A 106 9.12 -17.17 -0.59
C VAL A 106 8.56 -17.32 0.83
N PHE A 107 8.98 -16.46 1.76
CA PHE A 107 8.54 -16.49 3.14
C PHE A 107 7.45 -15.43 3.37
N PRO A 108 6.28 -15.81 3.93
CA PRO A 108 5.28 -14.86 4.39
C PRO A 108 5.87 -13.80 5.32
N PHE A 109 5.32 -12.60 5.25
CA PHE A 109 5.73 -11.41 5.98
C PHE A 109 7.15 -10.94 5.67
N ARG A 110 7.74 -11.38 4.54
CA ARG A 110 9.11 -11.05 4.18
C ARG A 110 9.18 -10.32 2.85
N TYR A 111 9.83 -9.16 2.87
CA TYR A 111 10.09 -8.35 1.68
C TYR A 111 8.77 -7.94 1.01
N HIS A 112 8.59 -8.20 -0.29
CA HIS A 112 7.32 -7.88 -0.98
C HIS A 112 6.14 -8.75 -0.51
N ASN A 113 6.39 -9.86 0.20
CA ASN A 113 5.33 -10.76 0.68
C ASN A 113 4.81 -10.34 2.06
N GLY A 114 4.40 -9.08 2.22
CA GLY A 114 3.71 -8.60 3.42
C GLY A 114 4.59 -7.96 4.50
N SER A 115 5.76 -7.42 4.16
CA SER A 115 6.48 -6.52 5.07
C SER A 115 5.93 -5.09 5.04
N ASP A 116 6.28 -4.28 6.02
CA ASP A 116 6.05 -2.83 6.03
C ASP A 116 7.10 -2.16 5.15
N TRP A 117 6.65 -1.24 4.30
CA TRP A 117 7.49 -0.44 3.42
C TRP A 117 7.08 1.02 3.60
N PRO A 118 7.88 1.85 4.33
CA PRO A 118 7.44 3.19 4.71
C PRO A 118 7.02 4.11 3.55
N TRP A 119 7.55 3.89 2.35
CA TRP A 119 7.12 4.64 1.18
C TRP A 119 5.66 4.32 0.78
N LEU A 120 5.23 3.06 0.88
CA LEU A 120 3.84 2.65 0.66
C LEU A 120 2.93 3.17 1.78
N ASP A 121 3.43 3.25 3.01
CA ASP A 121 2.66 3.85 4.10
C ASP A 121 2.37 5.33 3.83
N GLY A 122 3.37 6.06 3.33
CA GLY A 122 3.20 7.45 2.91
C GLY A 122 2.17 7.58 1.79
N LEU A 123 2.18 6.67 0.81
CA LEU A 123 1.16 6.62 -0.24
C LEU A 123 -0.24 6.44 0.34
N TYR A 124 -0.42 5.51 1.28
CA TYR A 124 -1.69 5.27 1.93
C TYR A 124 -2.17 6.45 2.78
N ALA A 125 -1.30 7.00 3.63
CA ALA A 125 -1.57 8.21 4.41
C ALA A 125 -2.01 9.37 3.50
N GLY A 126 -1.33 9.54 2.36
CA GLY A 126 -1.63 10.56 1.37
C GLY A 126 -3.02 10.39 0.75
N GLU A 127 -3.40 9.17 0.36
CA GLU A 127 -4.73 8.92 -0.21
C GLU A 127 -5.86 9.12 0.81
N ARG A 128 -5.64 8.78 2.09
CA ARG A 128 -6.59 9.11 3.17
C ARG A 128 -6.70 10.61 3.38
N LEU A 129 -5.56 11.31 3.46
CA LEU A 129 -5.50 12.76 3.63
C LEU A 129 -6.14 13.51 2.47
N ARG A 130 -5.90 13.11 1.22
CA ARG A 130 -6.49 13.71 0.02
C ARG A 130 -8.02 13.66 0.06
N ARG A 131 -8.57 12.56 0.56
CA ARG A 131 -10.01 12.31 0.68
C ARG A 131 -10.64 12.79 1.99
N GLY A 132 -9.83 13.28 2.92
CA GLY A 132 -10.33 13.74 4.22
C GLY A 132 -10.84 12.60 5.11
N LEU A 133 -10.26 11.41 4.94
CA LEU A 133 -10.57 10.25 5.76
C LEU A 133 -9.75 10.28 7.07
N PRO A 134 -10.32 9.83 8.21
CA PRO A 134 -9.57 9.66 9.46
C PRO A 134 -8.56 8.51 9.36
N GLY A 135 -7.66 8.37 10.32
CA GLY A 135 -6.71 7.25 10.41
C GLY A 135 -5.51 7.36 9.50
N TRP A 136 -5.24 8.56 8.96
CA TRP A 136 -4.04 8.80 8.16
C TRP A 136 -2.77 8.84 9.02
N ARG A 137 -2.88 9.10 10.32
CA ARG A 137 -1.74 9.23 11.23
C ARG A 137 -1.06 7.89 11.43
N TYR A 138 -1.83 6.82 11.58
CA TYR A 138 -1.27 5.48 11.78
C TYR A 138 -0.22 5.10 10.72
N PRO A 139 -0.52 5.05 9.41
CA PRO A 139 0.50 4.76 8.40
C PRO A 139 1.57 5.86 8.31
N MET A 140 1.26 7.10 8.67
CA MET A 140 2.25 8.18 8.63
C MET A 140 3.40 7.99 9.64
N VAL A 141 3.09 7.51 10.87
CA VAL A 141 4.06 7.51 11.99
C VAL A 141 4.37 6.13 12.56
N ARG A 142 3.50 5.13 12.39
CA ARG A 142 3.64 3.86 13.10
C ARG A 142 4.94 3.12 12.76
N TRP A 143 5.33 3.10 11.49
CA TRP A 143 6.58 2.49 11.06
C TRP A 143 7.80 3.09 11.77
N TRP A 144 7.79 4.41 11.99
CA TRP A 144 8.87 5.14 12.63
C TRP A 144 8.92 4.83 14.13
N GLU A 145 7.77 4.86 14.79
CA GLU A 145 7.64 4.49 16.21
C GLU A 145 8.12 3.06 16.45
N PHE A 146 7.73 2.13 15.57
CA PHE A 146 8.18 0.75 15.65
C PHE A 146 9.70 0.66 15.45
N CYS A 147 10.27 1.28 14.42
CA CYS A 147 11.73 1.30 14.20
C CYS A 147 12.49 1.86 15.40
N LEU A 148 12.02 2.97 15.98
CA LEU A 148 12.63 3.55 17.19
C LEU A 148 12.59 2.58 18.37
N SER A 149 11.49 1.86 18.57
CA SER A 149 11.37 0.83 19.61
C SER A 149 12.37 -0.32 19.43
N GLN A 150 12.79 -0.59 18.20
CA GLN A 150 13.77 -1.62 17.86
C GLN A 150 15.22 -1.08 17.84
N GLY A 151 15.44 0.20 18.17
CA GLY A 151 16.75 0.84 18.09
C GLY A 151 17.24 1.09 16.66
N TRP A 152 16.36 1.03 15.66
CA TRP A 152 16.70 1.27 14.26
C TRP A 152 16.59 2.75 13.95
N MET A 153 17.70 3.47 14.13
CA MET A 153 17.78 4.89 13.84
C MET A 153 17.94 5.12 12.34
N GLY A 154 16.98 5.82 11.74
CA GLY A 154 17.01 6.25 10.34
C GLY A 154 15.95 5.58 9.46
N ALA A 155 15.77 6.15 8.27
CA ALA A 155 14.77 5.70 7.30
C ALA A 155 15.07 4.26 6.84
N VAL A 156 14.23 3.31 7.24
CA VAL A 156 14.39 1.88 6.92
C VAL A 156 13.83 1.55 5.54
N GLU A 157 14.40 0.57 4.85
CA GLU A 157 13.93 0.07 3.56
C GLU A 157 12.55 -0.58 3.64
N TYR A 158 12.47 -1.60 4.50
CA TYR A 158 11.28 -2.37 4.85
C TYR A 158 11.57 -3.07 6.17
N PHE A 159 10.54 -3.54 6.87
CA PHE A 159 10.72 -4.42 8.01
C PHE A 159 9.49 -5.28 8.24
N SER A 160 9.66 -6.36 8.98
CA SER A 160 8.53 -7.12 9.49
C SER A 160 8.99 -8.09 10.58
N PRO A 161 8.20 -8.30 11.64
CA PRO A 161 8.31 -9.51 12.44
C PRO A 161 7.95 -10.75 11.59
N PRO A 162 8.67 -11.88 11.70
CA PRO A 162 9.82 -12.15 12.55
C PRO A 162 11.18 -11.85 11.89
N TRP A 163 11.20 -11.32 10.67
CA TRP A 163 12.39 -11.32 9.80
C TRP A 163 13.38 -10.17 10.04
N GLY A 164 12.98 -9.12 10.76
CA GLY A 164 13.79 -7.93 11.01
C GLY A 164 13.65 -6.88 9.90
N ARG A 165 14.71 -6.11 9.64
CA ARG A 165 14.70 -4.98 8.70
C ARG A 165 15.60 -5.16 7.48
N GLY A 166 15.28 -4.40 6.42
CA GLY A 166 16.18 -4.07 5.33
C GLY A 166 17.19 -2.97 5.69
N SER A 167 17.77 -2.35 4.66
CA SER A 167 18.82 -1.33 4.81
C SER A 167 18.31 -0.07 5.52
N LEU A 168 19.22 0.69 6.13
CA LEU A 168 18.91 2.03 6.66
C LEU A 168 19.22 3.10 5.60
N LEU A 169 18.88 4.36 5.93
CA LEU A 169 19.14 5.56 5.12
C LEU A 169 18.51 5.49 3.72
N GLN A 170 17.33 4.89 3.63
CA GLN A 170 16.60 4.78 2.36
C GLN A 170 15.79 6.03 2.08
N GLY A 171 16.17 6.77 1.04
CA GLY A 171 15.55 8.04 0.67
C GLY A 171 14.06 7.91 0.35
N TRP A 172 13.61 6.80 -0.26
CA TRP A 172 12.20 6.61 -0.59
C TRP A 172 11.28 6.56 0.64
N SER A 173 11.83 6.20 1.81
CA SER A 173 11.09 6.07 3.06
C SER A 173 10.81 7.44 3.68
N SER A 174 11.24 8.53 3.04
CA SER A 174 10.84 9.90 3.39
C SER A 174 9.47 10.29 2.83
N LEU A 175 8.80 9.45 2.04
CA LEU A 175 7.49 9.80 1.46
C LEU A 175 6.42 10.16 2.51
N PRO A 176 6.31 9.49 3.69
CA PRO A 176 5.43 9.94 4.77
C PRO A 176 5.70 11.40 5.18
N ALA A 177 6.97 11.79 5.31
CA ALA A 177 7.33 13.17 5.65
C ALA A 177 6.94 14.16 4.52
N ALA A 178 7.15 13.78 3.26
CA ALA A 178 6.73 14.61 2.12
C ALA A 178 5.20 14.79 2.07
N VAL A 179 4.44 13.73 2.36
CA VAL A 179 2.97 13.78 2.47
C VAL A 179 2.52 14.67 3.63
N ALA A 180 3.16 14.56 4.79
CA ALA A 180 2.87 15.42 5.92
C ALA A 180 3.03 16.91 5.57
N LEU A 181 4.08 17.26 4.83
CA LEU A 181 4.32 18.63 4.35
C LEU A 181 3.29 19.07 3.31
N ALA A 182 2.97 18.21 2.34
CA ALA A 182 1.97 18.50 1.30
C ALA A 182 0.56 18.72 1.88
N HIS A 183 0.24 18.08 3.00
CA HIS A 183 -1.05 18.17 3.68
C HIS A 183 -0.98 18.89 5.04
N ARG A 184 0.02 19.76 5.24
CA ARG A 184 0.34 20.39 6.54
C ARG A 184 -0.87 20.96 7.29
N GLU A 185 -1.79 21.60 6.58
CA GLU A 185 -2.96 22.23 7.22
C GLU A 185 -3.91 21.22 7.84
N ARG A 186 -4.08 20.05 7.23
CA ARG A 186 -4.88 18.95 7.78
C ARG A 186 -4.11 18.24 8.89
N VAL A 187 -2.82 17.98 8.67
CA VAL A 187 -1.96 17.32 9.65
C VAL A 187 -1.88 18.10 10.96
N LEU A 188 -1.73 19.44 10.90
CA LEU A 188 -1.66 20.30 12.08
C LEU A 188 -3.00 20.42 12.82
N LYS A 189 -4.13 20.15 12.15
CA LYS A 189 -5.45 20.09 12.80
C LYS A 189 -5.66 18.79 13.59
N GLY A 190 -4.79 17.79 13.40
CA GLY A 190 -4.90 16.48 14.01
C GLY A 190 -5.64 15.48 13.14
N ASP A 191 -5.45 14.21 13.46
CA ASP A 191 -6.21 13.11 12.86
C ASP A 191 -7.47 12.89 13.69
N PRO A 192 -8.68 12.98 13.09
CA PRO A 192 -9.92 12.78 13.82
C PRO A 192 -10.20 11.30 14.16
N ASP A 193 -9.15 10.53 14.46
CA ASP A 193 -9.19 9.10 14.83
C ASP A 193 -10.22 8.81 15.94
#